data_AF-A0AA49FSQ4-F1
#
_entry.id   AF-A0AA49FSQ4-F1
#
_cell.length_a   1.000
_cell.length_b   1.000
_cell.length_c   1.000
_cell.angle_alpha   90.00
_cell.angle_beta   90.00
_cell.angle_gamma   90.00
#
_symmetry.space_group_name_H-M   'P 1'
#
loop_
_entity.id
_entity.type
_entity.pdbx_description
1 polymer ?
#
loop_
_entity_poly.entity_id
_entity_poly.type
_entity_poly.pdbx_seq_one_letter_code
_entity_poly.pdbx_strand_id
1 'polypeptide(L)' 'MLVLYLILFVTMVYAIECYDEKFNKIDVDKVINDEKLFNSYLNCFLDKGPCTEEYAKELKG' A
#
# COMPACT_ATOMS: atom_id res chain seq x y z
N MET A 1 -35.55 -14.87 -6.48
CA MET A 1 -34.40 -15.78 -6.26
C MET A 1 -33.23 -15.44 -7.18
N LEU A 2 -33.35 -15.53 -8.51
CA LEU A 2 -32.24 -15.23 -9.45
C LEU A 2 -31.68 -13.80 -9.35
N VAL A 3 -32.57 -12.80 -9.25
CA VAL A 3 -32.19 -11.37 -9.14
C VAL A 3 -31.42 -11.09 -7.85
N LEU A 4 -31.83 -11.72 -6.74
CA LEU A 4 -31.15 -11.60 -5.46
C LEU A 4 -29.72 -12.17 -5.55
N TYR A 5 -29.56 -13.28 -6.25
CA TYR A 5 -28.26 -13.94 -6.45
C TYR A 5 -27.33 -13.09 -7.34
N LEU A 6 -27.86 -12.46 -8.39
CA LEU A 6 -27.14 -11.52 -9.25
C LEU A 6 -26.66 -10.29 -8.46
N ILE A 7 -27.53 -9.70 -7.65
CA ILE A 7 -27.16 -8.55 -6.80
C ILE A 7 -26.02 -8.94 -5.85
N LEU A 8 -26.14 -10.11 -5.21
CA LEU A 8 -25.14 -10.59 -4.25
C LEU A 8 -23.78 -10.86 -4.91
N PHE A 9 -23.78 -11.39 -6.15
CA PHE A 9 -22.55 -11.62 -6.92
C PHE A 9 -21.88 -10.30 -7.33
N VAL A 10 -22.66 -9.32 -7.80
CA VAL A 10 -22.16 -8.00 -8.19
C VAL A 10 -21.53 -7.28 -6.99
N THR A 11 -22.16 -7.32 -5.82
CA THR A 11 -21.59 -6.70 -4.61
C THR A 11 -20.27 -7.33 -4.15
N MET A 12 -20.05 -8.61 -4.44
CA MET A 12 -18.84 -9.32 -4.04
C MET A 12 -17.62 -8.89 -4.88
N VAL A 13 -17.84 -8.55 -6.16
CA VAL A 13 -16.77 -8.09 -7.07
C VAL A 13 -16.28 -6.68 -6.72
N TYR A 14 -17.18 -5.82 -6.25
CA TYR A 14 -16.83 -4.44 -5.86
C TYR A 14 -16.18 -4.32 -4.47
N ALA A 15 -16.14 -5.40 -3.69
CA ALA A 15 -15.57 -5.40 -2.35
C ALA A 15 -14.04 -5.56 -2.33
N ILE A 16 -13.37 -5.53 -3.49
CA ILE A 16 -11.92 -5.66 -3.58
C ILE A 16 -11.30 -4.27 -3.47
N GLU A 17 -10.87 -3.91 -2.26
CA GLU A 17 -10.00 -2.76 -2.05
C GLU A 17 -8.59 -3.11 -2.59
N CYS A 18 -8.32 -2.73 -3.84
CA CYS A 18 -6.98 -2.85 -4.40
C CYS A 18 -6.08 -1.75 -3.82
N TYR A 19 -4.86 -2.14 -3.44
CA TYR A 19 -3.81 -1.16 -3.16
C TYR A 19 -3.38 -0.46 -4.47
N ASP A 20 -2.90 0.77 -4.35
CA ASP A 20 -2.55 1.60 -5.52
C ASP A 20 -1.37 0.99 -6.31
N GLU A 21 -1.55 0.82 -7.62
CA GLU A 21 -0.53 0.24 -8.51
C GLU A 21 0.80 1.01 -8.49
N LYS A 22 0.80 2.29 -8.10
CA LYS A 22 2.04 3.06 -7.97
C LYS A 22 3.05 2.40 -7.01
N PHE A 23 2.57 1.68 -6.00
CA PHE A 23 3.41 1.00 -5.03
C PHE A 23 4.07 -0.28 -5.57
N ASN A 24 3.62 -0.81 -6.72
CA ASN A 24 4.23 -1.98 -7.36
C ASN A 24 5.67 -1.72 -7.84
N LYS A 25 6.10 -0.45 -7.92
CA LYS A 25 7.46 -0.07 -8.33
C LYS A 25 8.48 -0.13 -7.19
N ILE A 26 8.02 -0.23 -5.94
CA ILE A 26 8.91 -0.29 -4.79
C ILE A 26 9.51 -1.69 -4.70
N ASP A 27 10.84 -1.76 -4.72
CA ASP A 27 11.58 -2.98 -4.43
C ASP A 27 11.60 -3.21 -2.90
N VAL A 28 10.57 -3.91 -2.40
CA VAL A 28 10.40 -4.18 -0.97
C VAL A 28 11.57 -4.99 -0.42
N ASP A 29 12.08 -5.96 -1.18
CA ASP A 29 13.21 -6.79 -0.77
C ASP A 29 14.47 -5.95 -0.57
N LYS A 30 14.72 -4.99 -1.47
CA LYS A 30 15.81 -4.02 -1.29
C LYS A 30 15.58 -3.14 -0.06
N VAL A 31 14.37 -2.64 0.15
CA VAL A 31 14.04 -1.76 1.29
C VAL A 31 14.28 -2.44 2.62
N ILE A 32 13.81 -3.68 2.80
CA ILE A 32 13.93 -4.39 4.09
C ILE A 32 15.34 -4.93 4.37
N ASN A 33 16.13 -5.20 3.33
CA ASN A 33 17.49 -5.72 3.48
C ASN A 33 18.56 -4.63 3.57
N ASP A 34 18.24 -3.37 3.23
CA ASP A 34 19.12 -2.23 3.44
C ASP A 34 18.71 -1.47 4.71
N GLU A 35 19.49 -1.63 5.78
CA GLU A 35 19.22 -1.03 7.09
C GLU A 35 19.08 0.51 7.02
N LYS A 36 19.82 1.19 6.15
CA LYS A 36 19.72 2.65 6.04
C LYS A 36 18.43 3.05 5.34
N LEU A 37 18.09 2.35 4.26
CA LEU A 37 16.87 2.58 3.50
C LEU A 37 15.64 2.27 4.35
N PHE A 38 15.61 1.12 5.02
CA PHE A 38 14.54 0.73 5.93
C PHE A 38 14.33 1.78 7.04
N ASN A 39 15.41 2.22 7.68
CA ASN A 39 15.35 3.24 8.73
C ASN A 39 14.87 4.61 8.19
N SER A 40 15.18 4.95 6.93
CA SER A 40 14.67 6.17 6.28
C SER A 40 13.14 6.15 6.17
N TYR A 41 12.58 5.04 5.65
CA TYR A 41 11.13 4.82 5.62
C TYR A 41 10.52 4.83 7.03
N LEU A 42 11.11 4.08 7.97
CA LEU A 42 10.61 3.97 9.35
C LEU A 42 10.58 5.33 10.06
N ASN A 43 11.61 6.16 9.89
CA ASN A 43 11.65 7.50 10.48
C ASN A 43 10.56 8.42 9.92
N CYS A 44 10.23 8.30 8.64
CA CYS A 44 9.07 9.00 8.05
C CYS A 44 7.75 8.55 8.72
N PHE A 45 7.50 7.24 8.82
CA PHE A 45 6.29 6.69 9.44
C PHE A 45 6.14 7.09 10.91
N LEU A 46 7.26 7.25 11.63
CA LEU A 46 7.28 7.60 13.05
C LEU A 46 7.36 9.10 13.34
N ASP A 47 7.27 9.97 12.32
CA ASP A 47 7.45 11.43 12.47
C ASP A 47 8.80 11.85 13.08
N LYS A 48 9.84 11.04 12.86
CA LYS A 48 11.21 11.27 13.35
C LYS A 48 12.16 11.82 12.28
N GLY A 49 11.69 11.95 11.04
CA GLY A 49 12.47 12.43 9.92
C GLY A 49 11.61 12.75 8.70
N PRO A 50 12.21 13.33 7.65
CA PRO A 50 11.50 13.64 6.41
C PRO A 50 11.17 12.37 5.63
N CYS A 51 10.06 12.41 4.88
CA CYS A 51 9.68 11.36 3.93
C CYS A 51 10.32 11.63 2.56
N THR A 52 11.63 11.33 2.43
CA THR A 52 12.40 11.57 1.20
C THR A 52 12.36 10.41 0.22
N GLU A 53 12.09 9.20 0.71
CA GLU A 53 12.06 8.00 -0.12
C GLU A 53 10.82 7.96 -1.02
N GLU A 54 10.94 7.24 -2.13
CA GLU A 54 9.88 7.13 -3.12
C GLU A 54 8.59 6.57 -2.49
N TYR A 55 7.49 7.29 -2.71
CA TYR A 55 6.16 6.98 -2.18
C TYR A 55 6.05 6.88 -0.65
N ALA A 56 7.08 7.25 0.13
CA ALA A 56 7.05 7.10 1.59
C ALA A 56 5.95 7.95 2.25
N LYS A 57 5.67 9.13 1.71
CA LYS A 57 4.61 10.00 2.21
C LYS A 57 3.22 9.43 1.91
N GLU A 58 3.03 8.89 0.72
CA GLU A 58 1.78 8.27 0.29
C GLU A 58 1.52 6.94 1.00
N LEU A 59 2.57 6.19 1.33
CA LEU A 59 2.46 4.98 2.15
C LEU A 59 2.11 5.29 3.59
N LYS A 60 2.59 6.43 4.11
CA LYS A 60 2.30 6.86 5.50
C LYS A 60 0.83 7.16 5.73
N GLY A 61 0.13 7.65 4.72
CA GLY A 61 -1.26 8.12 4.80
C GLY A 61 -1.38 9.63 4.73
#